data_AF-A0A966XND0-F1
#
_entry.id   AF-A0A966XND0-F1
#
_cell.length_a   1.000
_cell.length_b   1.000
_cell.length_c   1.000
_cell.angle_alpha   90.00
_cell.angle_beta   90.00
_cell.angle_gamma   90.00
#
_symmetry.space_group_name_H-M   'P 1'
#
loop_
_entity.id
_entity.type
_entity.pdbx_description
1 polymer ?
#
loop_
_entity_poly.entity_id
_entity_poly.type
_entity_poly.pdbx_seq_one_letter_code
_entity_poly.pdbx_strand_id
1 'polypeptide(L)'
;MRHRTIDKLYHWANALVILILIFTGFLPKLGVDFDWLNLHWIFGVSLILITVFHILNSTNRDKLQKIFCLKQNELSERKYTLSQKGIHFIFTALILFIAGTGILIAFNADVIGIARRSELYSLEQWGWIYWVHGIAGLFIMSFTMLHIYFNLRPENRDYLNSMLIKRENKK
;
A
#
# COMPACT_ATOMS: atom_id res chain seq x y z
N MET A 1 -5.27 -21.60 -5.44
CA MET A 1 -5.77 -20.52 -4.57
C MET A 1 -6.70 -19.60 -5.35
N ARG A 2 -7.83 -19.18 -4.78
CA ARG A 2 -8.86 -18.35 -5.45
C ARG A 2 -9.10 -17.06 -4.67
N HIS A 3 -9.07 -15.92 -5.35
CA HIS A 3 -9.49 -14.60 -4.83
C HIS A 3 -10.87 -14.25 -5.39
N ARG A 4 -11.69 -13.51 -4.62
CA ARG A 4 -12.91 -12.93 -5.17
C ARG A 4 -12.53 -11.89 -6.21
N THR A 5 -13.34 -11.72 -7.24
CA THR A 5 -13.06 -10.74 -8.31
C THR A 5 -12.86 -9.33 -7.75
N ILE A 6 -13.62 -8.97 -6.72
CA ILE A 6 -13.52 -7.66 -6.06
C ILE A 6 -12.18 -7.47 -5.31
N ASP A 7 -11.63 -8.54 -4.70
CA ASP A 7 -10.34 -8.49 -4.01
C ASP A 7 -9.21 -8.18 -5.00
N LYS A 8 -9.28 -8.78 -6.19
CA LYS A 8 -8.32 -8.57 -7.28
C LYS A 8 -8.39 -7.14 -7.80
N LEU A 9 -9.60 -6.62 -7.99
CA LEU A 9 -9.80 -5.25 -8.46
C LEU A 9 -9.16 -4.25 -7.50
N TYR A 10 -9.44 -4.37 -6.19
CA TYR A 10 -8.82 -3.52 -5.19
C TYR A 10 -7.30 -3.67 -5.13
N HIS A 11 -6.79 -4.90 -5.28
CA HIS A 11 -5.35 -5.14 -5.32
C HIS A 11 -4.68 -4.45 -6.52
N TRP A 12 -5.21 -4.63 -7.73
CA TRP A 12 -4.65 -4.02 -8.95
C TRP A 12 -4.81 -2.50 -8.96
N ALA A 13 -5.92 -1.98 -8.43
CA ALA A 13 -6.10 -0.54 -8.26
C ALA A 13 -5.04 0.05 -7.31
N ASN A 14 -4.82 -0.58 -6.14
CA ASN A 14 -3.75 -0.17 -5.23
C ASN A 14 -2.37 -0.26 -5.89
N ALA A 15 -2.09 -1.35 -6.62
CA ALA A 15 -0.80 -1.52 -7.30
C ALA A 15 -0.54 -0.42 -8.33
N LEU A 16 -1.53 -0.06 -9.14
CA LEU A 16 -1.41 1.02 -10.11
C LEU A 16 -1.14 2.37 -9.44
N VAL A 17 -1.89 2.69 -8.38
CA VAL A 17 -1.73 3.94 -7.64
C VAL A 17 -0.36 4.03 -6.97
N ILE A 18 0.12 2.94 -6.36
CA ILE A 18 1.46 2.89 -5.76
C ILE A 18 2.54 3.15 -6.82
N LEU A 19 2.42 2.55 -8.01
CA LEU A 19 3.38 2.80 -9.10
C LEU A 19 3.38 4.28 -9.51
N ILE A 20 2.20 4.89 -9.69
CA ILE A 20 2.09 6.32 -10.01
C ILE A 20 2.72 7.19 -8.91
N LEU A 21 2.51 6.85 -7.64
CA LEU A 21 3.10 7.57 -6.50
C LEU A 21 4.61 7.43 -6.43
N ILE A 22 5.16 6.26 -6.77
CA ILE A 22 6.60 6.06 -6.90
C ILE A 22 7.14 6.95 -8.03
N PHE A 23 6.51 6.96 -9.21
CA PHE A 23 6.96 7.79 -10.34
C PHE A 23 6.89 9.28 -10.02
N THR A 24 5.75 9.78 -9.55
CA THR A 24 5.55 11.18 -9.18
C THR A 24 6.43 11.60 -7.99
N GLY A 25 6.71 10.67 -7.09
CA GLY A 25 7.61 10.87 -5.96
C GLY A 25 9.10 10.85 -6.35
N PHE A 26 9.51 10.09 -7.37
CA PHE A 26 10.92 9.87 -7.70
C PHE A 26 11.43 10.72 -8.89
N LEU A 27 10.66 10.81 -9.98
CA LEU A 27 11.10 11.49 -11.21
C LEU A 27 11.54 12.96 -11.03
N PRO A 28 10.89 13.79 -10.18
CA PRO A 28 11.37 15.15 -9.93
C PRO A 28 12.77 15.20 -9.34
N LYS A 29 13.20 14.16 -8.63
CA LYS A 29 14.54 14.08 -8.00
C LYS A 29 15.61 13.73 -9.04
N LEU A 30 15.21 13.25 -10.21
CA LEU A 30 16.05 13.07 -11.39
C LEU A 30 16.08 14.31 -12.30
N GLY A 31 15.40 15.40 -11.92
CA GLY A 31 15.34 16.63 -12.72
C GLY A 31 14.29 16.61 -13.85
N VAL A 32 13.31 15.72 -13.78
CA VAL A 32 12.18 15.73 -14.74
C VAL A 32 11.13 16.72 -14.27
N ASP A 33 10.89 17.76 -15.06
CA ASP A 33 9.93 18.82 -14.77
C ASP A 33 8.52 18.47 -15.28
N PHE A 34 7.56 18.40 -14.37
CA PHE A 34 6.14 18.24 -14.64
C PHE A 34 5.34 18.59 -13.38
N ASP A 35 4.01 18.62 -13.48
CA ASP A 35 3.11 18.90 -12.36
C ASP A 35 2.97 17.68 -11.41
N TRP A 36 4.11 17.24 -10.89
CA TRP A 36 4.23 16.04 -10.06
C TRP A 36 3.48 16.19 -8.76
N LEU A 37 3.47 17.39 -8.16
CA LEU A 37 2.87 17.64 -6.86
C LEU A 37 1.36 17.41 -6.94
N ASN A 38 0.70 17.97 -7.96
CA ASN A 38 -0.75 17.79 -8.14
C ASN A 38 -1.13 16.32 -8.36
N LEU A 39 -0.38 15.61 -9.20
CA LEU A 39 -0.61 14.17 -9.38
C LEU A 39 -0.37 13.40 -8.06
N HIS A 40 0.72 13.70 -7.37
CA HIS A 40 1.15 12.95 -6.19
C HIS A 40 0.10 13.01 -5.07
N TRP A 41 -0.42 14.18 -4.72
CA TRP A 41 -1.39 14.27 -3.63
C TRP A 41 -2.76 13.67 -4.02
N ILE A 42 -3.22 13.85 -5.27
CA ILE A 42 -4.48 13.26 -5.75
C ILE A 42 -4.43 11.73 -5.67
N PHE A 43 -3.35 11.14 -6.19
CA PHE A 43 -3.14 9.70 -6.11
C PHE A 43 -2.86 9.23 -4.67
N GLY A 44 -2.29 10.09 -3.82
CA GLY A 44 -2.06 9.81 -2.40
C GLY A 44 -3.36 9.64 -1.63
N VAL A 45 -4.31 10.57 -1.82
CA VAL A 45 -5.67 10.46 -1.26
C VAL A 45 -6.40 9.24 -1.82
N SER A 46 -6.26 8.99 -3.13
CA SER A 46 -6.84 7.81 -3.77
C SER A 46 -6.32 6.50 -3.15
N LEU A 47 -5.01 6.42 -2.89
CA LEU A 47 -4.39 5.26 -2.24
C LEU A 47 -5.00 5.00 -0.87
N ILE A 48 -5.21 6.05 -0.07
CA ILE A 48 -5.80 5.94 1.27
C ILE A 48 -7.20 5.33 1.17
N LEU A 49 -8.06 5.88 0.32
CA LEU A 49 -9.43 5.42 0.15
C LEU A 49 -9.47 3.95 -0.29
N ILE A 50 -8.74 3.61 -1.35
CA ILE A 50 -8.72 2.25 -1.91
C ILE A 50 -8.11 1.25 -0.91
N THR A 51 -7.07 1.64 -0.17
CA THR A 51 -6.45 0.80 0.86
C THR A 51 -7.40 0.53 2.01
N VAL A 52 -8.13 1.55 2.49
CA VAL A 52 -9.14 1.37 3.55
C VAL A 52 -10.25 0.42 3.09
N PHE A 53 -10.80 0.61 1.89
CA PHE A 53 -11.80 -0.31 1.34
C PHE A 53 -11.24 -1.74 1.19
N HIS A 54 -9.99 -1.89 0.77
CA HIS A 54 -9.34 -3.19 0.66
C HIS A 54 -9.17 -3.87 2.03
N ILE A 55 -8.76 -3.15 3.06
CA ILE A 55 -8.64 -3.67 4.43
C ILE A 55 -10.00 -4.10 4.96
N LEU A 56 -11.03 -3.26 4.82
CA LEU A 56 -12.39 -3.56 5.28
C LEU A 56 -12.97 -4.80 4.59
N ASN A 57 -12.81 -4.91 3.27
CA ASN A 57 -13.32 -6.05 2.50
C ASN A 57 -12.50 -7.35 2.72
N SER A 58 -11.19 -7.24 2.96
CA SER A 58 -10.33 -8.41 3.22
C SER A 58 -10.45 -8.96 4.64
N THR A 59 -10.82 -8.10 5.60
CA THR A 59 -10.97 -8.43 7.01
C THR A 59 -12.39 -8.93 7.30
N ASN A 60 -12.59 -10.25 7.19
CA ASN A 60 -13.85 -10.87 7.64
C ASN A 60 -13.82 -11.02 9.17
N ARG A 61 -14.94 -10.74 9.86
CA ARG A 61 -15.04 -10.86 11.34
C ARG A 61 -14.60 -12.25 11.85
N ASP A 62 -14.91 -13.31 11.10
CA ASP A 62 -14.51 -14.68 11.42
C ASP A 62 -13.00 -14.94 11.36
N LYS A 63 -12.23 -14.15 10.59
CA LYS A 63 -10.77 -14.26 10.51
C LYS A 63 -10.09 -13.56 11.69
N LEU A 64 -10.63 -12.44 12.16
CA LEU A 64 -10.11 -11.72 13.32
C LEU A 64 -10.24 -12.57 14.59
N GLN A 65 -11.38 -13.24 14.77
CA GLN A 65 -11.61 -14.16 15.89
C GLN A 65 -10.63 -15.35 15.88
N LYS A 66 -10.29 -15.88 14.69
CA LYS A 66 -9.33 -16.99 14.53
C LYS A 66 -7.86 -16.60 14.70
N ILE A 67 -7.51 -15.32 14.62
CA ILE A 67 -6.16 -14.81 14.88
C ILE A 67 -5.99 -14.51 16.38
N PHE A 68 -7.01 -13.93 17.01
CA PHE A 68 -6.98 -13.58 18.43
C PHE A 68 -7.18 -14.79 19.35
N CYS A 69 -7.93 -15.80 18.88
CA CYS A 69 -8.04 -17.09 19.57
C CYS A 69 -6.94 -18.03 19.02
N LEU A 70 -5.84 -18.16 19.77
CA LEU A 70 -4.64 -18.94 19.44
C LEU A 70 -4.88 -20.46 19.35
N LYS A 71 -5.77 -20.93 18.48
CA LYS A 71 -5.83 -22.35 18.13
C LYS A 71 -4.79 -22.64 17.04
N GLN A 72 -3.56 -22.83 17.49
CA GLN A 72 -2.36 -23.04 16.69
C GLN A 72 -2.29 -24.44 16.02
N ASN A 73 -3.13 -25.39 16.44
CA ASN A 73 -2.98 -26.81 16.09
C ASN A 73 -3.48 -27.25 14.70
N GLU A 74 -3.92 -26.34 13.83
CA GLU A 74 -4.29 -26.66 12.43
C GLU A 74 -3.49 -25.81 11.42
N LEU A 75 -2.18 -25.70 11.63
CA LEU A 75 -1.31 -24.86 10.80
C LEU A 75 -0.90 -25.49 9.45
N SER A 76 -1.04 -26.80 9.28
CA SER A 76 -0.51 -27.53 8.12
C SER A 76 -1.33 -27.38 6.83
N GLU A 77 -2.58 -26.91 6.91
CA GLU A 77 -3.46 -26.74 5.73
C GLU A 77 -3.73 -25.26 5.36
N ARG A 78 -2.85 -24.32 5.75
CA ARG A 78 -3.09 -22.90 5.44
C ARG A 78 -2.71 -22.54 3.99
N LYS A 79 -3.71 -22.03 3.27
CA LYS A 79 -3.65 -21.41 1.91
C LYS A 79 -2.53 -20.37 1.68
N TYR A 80 -1.89 -19.84 2.72
CA TYR A 80 -0.75 -18.90 2.62
C TYR A 80 0.27 -19.21 3.72
N THR A 81 1.56 -19.10 3.40
CA THR A 81 2.64 -19.27 4.38
C THR A 81 2.62 -18.14 5.42
N LEU A 82 3.15 -18.39 6.62
CA LEU A 82 3.26 -17.36 7.66
C LEU A 82 4.07 -16.14 7.16
N SER A 83 5.14 -16.40 6.40
CA SER A 83 5.99 -15.38 5.81
C SER A 83 5.24 -14.47 4.83
N GLN A 84 4.38 -15.03 3.98
CA GLN A 84 3.57 -14.23 3.03
C GLN A 84 2.59 -13.30 3.77
N LYS A 85 1.95 -13.79 4.84
CA LYS A 85 1.05 -12.95 5.66
C LYS A 85 1.80 -11.84 6.38
N GLY A 86 2.99 -12.15 6.91
CA GLY A 86 3.87 -11.17 7.55
C GLY A 86 4.26 -10.03 6.60
N ILE A 87 4.64 -10.36 5.36
CA ILE A 87 4.98 -9.35 4.34
C ILE A 87 3.79 -8.43 4.05
N HIS A 88 2.59 -8.97 3.85
CA HIS A 88 1.41 -8.13 3.61
C HIS A 88 1.05 -7.24 4.80
N PHE A 89 1.22 -7.74 6.04
CA PHE A 89 1.00 -6.95 7.24
C PHE A 89 2.00 -5.79 7.34
N ILE A 90 3.30 -6.08 7.20
CA ILE A 90 4.36 -5.06 7.22
C ILE A 90 4.12 -4.02 6.12
N PHE A 91 3.78 -4.47 4.91
CA PHE A 91 3.51 -3.57 3.79
C PHE A 91 2.28 -2.69 4.02
N THR A 92 1.22 -3.24 4.63
CA THR A 92 0.03 -2.46 5.00
C THR A 92 0.37 -1.41 6.06
N ALA A 93 1.12 -1.77 7.10
CA ALA A 93 1.57 -0.83 8.13
C ALA A 93 2.41 0.30 7.53
N LEU A 94 3.30 -0.03 6.58
CA LEU A 94 4.13 0.94 5.89
C LEU A 94 3.31 1.89 4.99
N ILE A 95 2.31 1.38 4.28
CA ILE A 95 1.36 2.20 3.49
C ILE A 95 0.58 3.16 4.41
N LEU A 96 0.10 2.69 5.56
CA LEU A 96 -0.61 3.56 6.51
C LEU A 96 0.31 4.64 7.09
N PHE A 97 1.57 4.31 7.36
CA PHE A 97 2.57 5.27 7.84
C PHE A 97 2.91 6.35 6.80
N ILE A 98 3.19 5.96 5.54
CA ILE A 98 3.47 6.93 4.48
C ILE A 98 2.24 7.79 4.17
N ALA A 99 1.03 7.22 4.26
CA ALA A 99 -0.21 7.95 4.08
C ALA A 99 -0.40 9.03 5.14
N GLY A 100 -0.18 8.70 6.42
CA GLY A 100 -0.28 9.66 7.51
C GLY A 100 0.70 10.83 7.36
N THR A 101 1.97 10.52 7.07
CA THR A 101 2.98 11.57 6.83
C THR A 101 2.71 12.36 5.54
N GLY A 102 2.20 11.72 4.50
CA GLY A 102 1.82 12.38 3.23
C GLY A 102 0.65 13.35 3.39
N ILE A 103 -0.34 13.01 4.22
CA ILE A 103 -1.42 13.93 4.58
C ILE A 103 -0.86 15.19 5.27
N LEU A 104 0.05 15.01 6.25
CA LEU A 104 0.68 16.15 6.95
C LEU A 104 1.44 17.05 5.96
N ILE A 105 2.21 16.45 5.05
CA ILE A 105 2.94 17.19 4.01
C ILE A 105 1.98 17.91 3.06
N ALA A 106 0.88 17.28 2.66
CA ALA A 106 -0.11 17.88 1.77
C ALA A 106 -0.83 19.06 2.44
N PHE A 107 -1.06 19.01 3.75
CA PHE A 107 -1.51 20.18 4.52
C PHE A 107 -0.47 21.29 4.55
N ASN A 108 0.80 20.97 4.82
CA ASN A 108 1.87 21.97 4.85
C ASN A 108 2.11 22.64 3.48
N ALA A 109 1.93 21.88 2.39
CA ALA A 109 2.06 22.37 1.03
C ALA A 109 0.84 23.14 0.50
N ASP A 110 -0.23 23.26 1.29
CA ASP A 110 -1.49 23.94 0.95
C ASP A 110 -2.17 23.42 -0.33
N VAL A 111 -1.95 22.14 -0.68
CA VAL A 111 -2.52 21.55 -1.91
C VAL A 111 -3.95 21.04 -1.73
N ILE A 112 -4.39 20.83 -0.48
CA ILE A 112 -5.75 20.37 -0.15
C ILE A 112 -6.73 21.56 -0.02
N GLY A 113 -6.24 22.81 -0.14
CA GLY A 113 -7.08 24.01 -0.08
C GLY A 113 -7.68 24.30 1.30
N ILE A 114 -7.16 23.66 2.35
CA ILE A 114 -7.47 23.99 3.74
C ILE A 114 -6.42 25.00 4.18
N ALA A 115 -6.74 26.29 3.98
CA ALA A 115 -5.86 27.41 4.25
C ALA A 115 -5.33 27.36 5.69
N ARG A 116 -4.04 27.02 5.86
CA ARG A 116 -3.22 27.38 7.03
C ARG A 116 -1.76 27.02 6.79
N ARG A 117 -0.90 28.04 6.76
CA ARG A 117 0.51 27.93 7.18
C ARG A 117 0.48 27.39 8.60
N SER A 118 0.68 26.09 8.76
CA SER A 118 0.43 25.46 10.04
C SER A 118 1.55 25.83 11.00
N GLU A 119 1.25 26.63 12.01
CA GLU A 119 2.09 26.76 13.23
C GLU A 119 2.08 25.46 14.06
N LEU A 120 1.55 24.36 13.53
CA LEU A 120 1.43 23.06 14.22
C LEU A 120 2.79 22.49 14.60
N TYR A 121 3.83 22.75 13.79
CA TYR A 121 5.15 22.18 13.96
C TYR A 121 6.25 23.21 13.65
N SER A 122 7.39 23.07 14.32
CA SER A 122 8.61 23.82 14.04
C SER A 122 9.24 23.41 12.70
N LEU A 123 10.15 24.23 12.18
CA LEU A 123 10.89 23.93 10.94
C LEU A 123 11.64 22.59 11.02
N GLU A 124 12.24 22.30 12.17
CA GLU A 124 12.95 21.04 12.43
C GLU A 124 12.01 19.83 12.37
N GLN A 125 10.83 19.94 13.00
CA GLN A 125 9.82 18.88 13.00
C GLN A 125 9.30 18.60 11.59
N TRP A 126 9.07 19.64 10.78
CA TRP A 126 8.75 19.46 9.37
C TRP A 126 9.88 18.73 8.63
N GLY A 127 11.13 19.12 8.83
CA GLY A 127 12.29 18.44 8.26
C GLY A 127 12.28 16.93 8.54
N TRP A 128 11.99 16.54 9.78
CA TRP A 128 11.84 15.13 10.16
C TRP A 128 10.67 14.45 9.44
N ILE A 129 9.50 15.08 9.34
CA ILE A 129 8.33 14.54 8.63
C ILE A 129 8.67 14.27 7.15
N TYR A 130 9.28 15.23 6.46
CA TYR A 130 9.71 15.04 5.06
C TYR A 130 10.72 13.91 4.92
N TRP A 131 11.68 13.83 5.85
CA TRP A 131 12.73 12.81 5.84
C TRP A 131 12.16 11.40 6.04
N VAL A 132 11.30 11.19 7.06
CA VAL A 132 10.69 9.87 7.31
C VAL A 132 9.70 9.48 6.21
N HIS A 133 9.00 10.44 5.61
CA HIS A 133 8.14 10.17 4.46
C HIS A 133 8.96 9.69 3.26
N GLY A 134 10.10 10.35 2.98
CA GLY A 134 11.03 9.95 1.94
C GLY A 134 11.59 8.53 2.15
N ILE A 135 12.04 8.22 3.38
CA ILE A 135 12.54 6.88 3.73
C ILE A 135 11.44 5.82 3.59
N ALA A 136 10.23 6.09 4.09
CA ALA A 136 9.10 5.19 3.91
C ALA A 136 8.82 4.93 2.41
N GLY A 137 8.93 5.97 1.58
CA GLY A 137 8.81 5.87 0.12
C GLY A 137 9.84 4.93 -0.49
N LEU A 138 11.11 5.01 -0.07
CA LEU A 138 12.17 4.11 -0.53
C LEU A 138 11.92 2.66 -0.12
N PHE A 139 11.44 2.43 1.11
CA PHE A 139 11.04 1.09 1.53
C PHE A 139 9.88 0.57 0.69
N ILE A 140 8.82 1.36 0.47
CA ILE A 140 7.68 0.94 -0.37
C ILE A 140 8.14 0.61 -1.78
N MET A 141 9.01 1.43 -2.37
CA MET A 141 9.59 1.17 -3.68
C MET A 141 10.35 -0.17 -3.70
N SER A 142 11.21 -0.41 -2.71
CA SER A 142 12.00 -1.64 -2.60
C SER A 142 11.12 -2.88 -2.40
N PHE A 143 10.13 -2.80 -1.51
CA PHE A 143 9.17 -3.88 -1.28
C PHE A 143 8.28 -4.13 -2.50
N THR A 144 7.90 -3.08 -3.24
CA THR A 144 7.13 -3.21 -4.48
C THR A 144 7.94 -3.97 -5.53
N MET A 145 9.22 -3.60 -5.72
CA MET A 145 10.13 -4.32 -6.61
C MET A 145 10.27 -5.78 -6.21
N LEU A 146 10.49 -6.06 -4.92
CA LEU A 146 10.63 -7.41 -4.39
C LEU A 146 9.36 -8.24 -4.58
N HIS A 147 8.20 -7.62 -4.34
CA HIS A 147 6.90 -8.25 -4.54
C HIS A 147 6.69 -8.62 -6.01
N ILE A 148 6.99 -7.72 -6.94
CA ILE A 148 6.90 -8.00 -8.38
C ILE A 148 7.86 -9.14 -8.75
N TYR A 149 9.13 -9.03 -8.35
CA TYR A 149 10.17 -10.01 -8.65
C TYR A 149 9.79 -11.43 -8.21
N PHE A 150 9.39 -11.61 -6.95
CA PHE A 150 9.02 -12.94 -6.44
C PHE A 150 7.80 -13.54 -7.13
N ASN A 151 6.86 -12.71 -7.61
CA ASN A 151 5.68 -13.19 -8.32
C ASN A 151 5.95 -13.55 -9.79
N LEU A 152 6.99 -12.97 -10.41
CA LEU A 152 7.42 -13.33 -11.77
C LEU A 152 8.23 -14.65 -11.81
N ARG A 153 8.82 -15.05 -10.67
CA ARG A 153 9.60 -16.29 -10.53
C ARG A 153 8.76 -17.52 -10.93
N PRO A 154 9.26 -18.43 -11.78
CA PRO A 154 8.49 -19.57 -12.30
C PRO A 154 7.80 -20.43 -11.23
N GLU A 155 8.45 -20.61 -10.08
CA GLU A 155 7.97 -21.42 -8.95
C GLU A 155 6.75 -20.80 -8.25
N ASN A 156 6.50 -19.50 -8.43
CA ASN A 156 5.39 -18.77 -7.83
C ASN A 156 4.29 -18.36 -8.83
N ARG A 157 4.38 -18.80 -10.09
CA ARG A 157 3.43 -18.41 -11.15
C ARG A 157 1.98 -18.72 -10.83
N ASP A 158 1.72 -19.73 -10.01
CA ASP A 158 0.36 -20.04 -9.55
C ASP A 158 -0.29 -18.92 -8.74
N TYR A 159 0.50 -18.18 -7.95
CA TYR A 159 0.02 -17.02 -7.21
C TYR A 159 -0.32 -15.87 -8.17
N LEU A 160 0.58 -15.57 -9.12
CA LEU A 160 0.36 -14.56 -10.15
C LEU A 160 -0.88 -14.88 -11.01
N ASN A 161 -1.00 -16.12 -11.48
CA ASN A 161 -2.15 -16.59 -12.25
C ASN A 161 -3.46 -16.53 -11.45
N SER A 162 -3.40 -16.69 -10.13
CA SER A 162 -4.56 -16.53 -9.27
C SER A 162 -5.05 -15.08 -9.21
N MET A 163 -4.15 -14.10 -9.34
CA MET A 163 -4.48 -12.67 -9.42
C MET A 163 -4.90 -12.22 -10.82
N LEU A 164 -4.37 -12.84 -11.88
CA LEU A 164 -4.66 -12.46 -13.27
C LEU A 164 -5.87 -13.20 -13.87
N ILE A 165 -5.86 -14.53 -13.87
CA ILE A 165 -6.69 -15.34 -14.79
C ILE A 165 -7.82 -16.09 -14.07
N LYS A 166 -7.55 -16.74 -12.93
CA LYS A 166 -8.52 -17.69 -12.32
C LYS A 166 -9.81 -16.99 -11.87
N ARG A 167 -10.91 -17.10 -12.63
CA ARG A 167 -12.23 -16.53 -12.29
C ARG A 167 -12.91 -17.29 -11.16
N GLU A 168 -13.77 -16.58 -10.42
CA GLU A 168 -14.62 -17.15 -9.39
C GLU A 168 -15.77 -17.94 -10.03
N ASN A 169 -15.79 -19.27 -9.93
CA ASN A 169 -17.00 -20.03 -10.22
C ASN A 169 -17.99 -19.78 -9.08
N LYS A 170 -19.08 -19.06 -9.39
CA LYS A 170 -20.30 -19.01 -8.57
C LYS A 170 -20.81 -20.45 -8.43
N LYS A 171 -20.72 -21.01 -7.22
CA LYS A 171 -21.59 -22.09 -6.79
C LYS A 171 -22.75 -21.45 -6.08
#